data_AF-A0A7Y4JU08-F1
#
_entry.id   AF-A0A7Y4JU08-F1
#
_cell.length_a   1.000
_cell.length_b   1.000
_cell.length_c   1.000
_cell.angle_alpha   90.00
_cell.angle_beta   90.00
_cell.angle_gamma   90.00
#
_symmetry.space_group_name_H-M   'P 1'
#
loop_
_entity.id
_entity.type
_entity.pdbx_description
1 polymer ?
#
loop_
_entity_poly.entity_id
_entity_poly.type
_entity_poly.pdbx_seq_one_letter_code
_entity_poly.pdbx_strand_id
1 'polypeptide(L)'
;MNTPSTATRSRPFHLLRAGWAASVPLVCLATLAVLLAPHVRGIGFFPALRFAVIAPACLLVCVAAAFLYPVLVGRTSRPRLMLAAVLVGFAVLVLGGMAVRGPEGLVLAAAPALLGGAVAASWLVARFVDRPRWSRVGSAALLLLGVLEAVGVVRAVSSERASPVRELADAGSRFITLPSGARIHYVEEGQGETLLFLHGNPAWSYQWRELIRGLRGSYRCIALDYPGFGLSEAPAGFGFTPREQSLVVEEFAEQLQLRDVTLVMQDWGGPIGLGFAGRRPELVKRVVLGSTWAWPTSTREPRGIFSVIAGGPVGEFLQLNFNGFASFGLQNGVVHALPADVLESYLRPFVPVERRGIAAFYPGQITAATAYFQEVEAGLPRLADKEALLFWAHLDQGFPRSDTERFEKVFPKHRTVGLPNANHFFFEDTAEQVVAEVRAFMPAAHR
;
A
#
# COMPACT_ATOMS: atom_id res chain seq x y z
N MET A 1 -61.89 38.61 20.68
CA MET A 1 -61.54 37.24 21.09
C MET A 1 -60.53 36.68 20.12
N ASN A 2 -59.28 36.60 20.54
CA ASN A 2 -58.16 36.03 19.79
C ASN A 2 -58.03 34.54 20.14
N THR A 3 -58.07 33.67 19.14
CA THR A 3 -57.31 32.40 19.11
C THR A 3 -57.29 31.82 17.69
N PRO A 4 -56.12 31.75 17.03
CA PRO A 4 -55.88 30.75 15.99
C PRO A 4 -55.34 29.47 16.66
N SER A 5 -56.07 28.36 16.53
CA SER A 5 -55.63 27.05 17.01
C SER A 5 -54.55 26.48 16.07
N THR A 6 -53.39 26.24 16.68
CA THR A 6 -52.19 25.61 16.16
C THR A 6 -52.38 24.11 15.92
N ALA A 7 -52.26 23.63 14.68
CA ALA A 7 -51.83 22.26 14.40
C ALA A 7 -51.42 22.10 12.93
N THR A 8 -50.15 22.38 12.58
CA THR A 8 -49.45 21.80 11.40
C THR A 8 -47.96 22.15 11.34
N ARG A 9 -47.31 22.49 12.48
CA ARG A 9 -45.85 22.63 12.54
C ARG A 9 -45.20 21.32 13.01
N SER A 10 -45.07 20.33 12.14
CA SER A 10 -44.16 19.18 12.37
C SER A 10 -43.78 18.35 11.14
N ARG A 11 -44.48 18.49 10.00
CA ARG A 11 -44.17 17.69 8.79
C ARG A 11 -42.82 17.98 8.11
N PRO A 12 -42.34 19.23 7.93
CA PRO A 12 -41.08 19.47 7.21
C PRO A 12 -39.85 19.03 8.02
N PHE A 13 -39.94 18.97 9.35
CA PHE A 13 -38.86 18.46 10.20
C PHE A 13 -38.78 16.93 10.20
N HIS A 14 -39.91 16.23 10.11
CA HIS A 14 -39.95 14.76 9.97
C HIS A 14 -39.46 14.29 8.59
N LEU A 15 -39.84 14.98 7.51
CA LEU A 15 -39.46 14.62 6.14
C LEU A 15 -37.98 14.90 5.82
N LEU A 16 -37.42 15.99 6.34
CA LEU A 16 -35.97 16.25 6.25
C LEU A 16 -35.14 15.25 7.08
N ARG A 17 -35.66 14.79 8.23
CA ARG A 17 -35.07 13.67 8.97
C ARG A 17 -35.11 12.37 8.18
N ALA A 18 -36.21 12.06 7.48
CA ALA A 18 -36.37 10.80 6.73
C ALA A 18 -35.44 10.69 5.52
N GLY A 19 -35.28 11.77 4.75
CA GLY A 19 -34.36 11.77 3.59
C GLY A 19 -32.89 11.61 3.98
N TRP A 20 -32.47 12.25 5.07
CA TRP A 20 -31.10 12.19 5.61
C TRP A 20 -30.82 10.90 6.39
N ALA A 21 -31.79 10.43 7.18
CA ALA A 21 -31.70 9.14 7.88
C ALA A 21 -31.73 7.94 6.92
N ALA A 22 -32.18 8.11 5.67
CA ALA A 22 -32.07 7.06 4.66
C ALA A 22 -30.76 7.13 3.87
N SER A 23 -30.28 8.32 3.52
CA SER A 23 -29.11 8.49 2.64
C SER A 23 -27.77 8.34 3.36
N VAL A 24 -27.63 8.77 4.63
CA VAL A 24 -26.39 8.56 5.39
C VAL A 24 -26.16 7.06 5.66
N PRO A 25 -27.14 6.27 6.13
CA PRO A 25 -26.96 4.83 6.25
C PRO A 25 -26.77 4.17 4.90
N LEU A 26 -27.39 4.64 3.81
CA LEU A 26 -27.17 4.03 2.49
C LEU A 26 -25.76 4.29 1.96
N VAL A 27 -25.22 5.50 2.12
CA VAL A 27 -23.82 5.82 1.76
C VAL A 27 -22.85 5.10 2.69
N CYS A 28 -23.13 5.10 4.00
CA CYS A 28 -22.35 4.34 4.96
C CYS A 28 -22.42 2.84 4.67
N LEU A 29 -23.58 2.26 4.33
CA LEU A 29 -23.77 0.84 4.01
C LEU A 29 -23.21 0.49 2.64
N ALA A 30 -23.27 1.37 1.64
CA ALA A 30 -22.64 1.15 0.35
C ALA A 30 -21.12 1.21 0.50
N THR A 31 -20.61 2.18 1.26
CA THR A 31 -19.19 2.27 1.62
C THR A 31 -18.78 1.05 2.46
N LEU A 32 -19.56 0.67 3.47
CA LEU A 32 -19.28 -0.48 4.33
C LEU A 32 -19.39 -1.80 3.57
N ALA A 33 -20.39 -2.00 2.70
CA ALA A 33 -20.54 -3.20 1.88
C ALA A 33 -19.39 -3.35 0.88
N VAL A 34 -18.90 -2.23 0.35
CA VAL A 34 -17.70 -2.17 -0.47
C VAL A 34 -16.43 -2.47 0.36
N LEU A 35 -16.30 -1.89 1.56
CA LEU A 35 -15.19 -2.14 2.47
C LEU A 35 -15.20 -3.57 3.04
N LEU A 36 -16.37 -4.21 3.14
CA LEU A 36 -16.59 -5.55 3.67
C LEU A 36 -16.56 -6.65 2.58
N ALA A 37 -16.52 -6.28 1.29
CA ALA A 37 -16.40 -7.25 0.19
C ALA A 37 -15.00 -7.92 0.24
N PRO A 38 -14.89 -9.19 0.68
CA PRO A 38 -13.60 -9.79 1.03
C PRO A 38 -12.75 -10.15 -0.20
N HIS A 39 -13.36 -10.27 -1.38
CA HIS A 39 -12.76 -10.87 -2.57
C HIS A 39 -12.15 -9.87 -3.55
N VAL A 40 -12.04 -8.61 -3.15
CA VAL A 40 -11.57 -7.59 -4.08
C VAL A 40 -10.52 -6.66 -3.50
N ARG A 41 -10.00 -6.89 -2.29
CA ARG A 41 -8.85 -6.10 -1.81
C ARG A 41 -7.59 -6.48 -2.59
N GLY A 42 -6.97 -5.49 -3.23
CA GLY A 42 -5.76 -5.66 -4.05
C GLY A 42 -5.33 -4.35 -4.72
N ILE A 43 -4.12 -4.33 -5.27
CA ILE A 43 -3.46 -3.14 -5.84
C ILE A 43 -4.34 -2.36 -6.83
N GLY A 44 -5.09 -3.07 -7.69
CA GLY A 44 -5.87 -2.47 -8.78
C GLY A 44 -7.37 -2.27 -8.50
N PHE A 45 -7.91 -2.79 -7.39
CA PHE A 45 -9.35 -2.79 -7.19
C PHE A 45 -9.89 -1.42 -6.80
N PHE A 46 -9.25 -0.71 -5.88
CA PHE A 46 -9.78 0.56 -5.40
C PHE A 46 -9.73 1.68 -6.43
N PRO A 47 -8.75 1.84 -7.33
CA PRO A 47 -8.87 2.78 -8.45
C PRO A 47 -10.08 2.46 -9.34
N ALA A 48 -10.25 1.20 -9.74
CA ALA A 48 -11.38 0.78 -10.57
C ALA A 48 -12.72 0.93 -9.84
N LEU A 49 -12.82 0.56 -8.58
CA LEU A 49 -14.03 0.64 -7.77
C LEU A 49 -14.36 2.08 -7.35
N ARG A 50 -13.37 2.87 -6.92
CA ARG A 50 -13.53 4.27 -6.51
C ARG A 50 -13.98 5.13 -7.68
N PHE A 51 -13.46 4.88 -8.88
CA PHE A 51 -13.79 5.67 -10.06
C PHE A 51 -14.90 5.08 -10.94
N ALA A 52 -15.08 3.76 -10.99
CA ALA A 52 -16.16 3.13 -11.78
C ALA A 52 -17.43 2.84 -10.97
N VAL A 53 -17.38 2.82 -9.64
CA VAL A 53 -18.54 2.47 -8.80
C VAL A 53 -18.86 3.53 -7.76
N ILE A 54 -17.91 3.93 -6.89
CA ILE A 54 -18.20 4.86 -5.78
C ILE A 54 -18.46 6.27 -6.31
N ALA A 55 -17.61 6.83 -7.17
CA ALA A 55 -17.83 8.17 -7.72
C ALA A 55 -19.13 8.23 -8.56
N PRO A 56 -19.44 7.27 -9.45
CA PRO A 56 -20.72 7.21 -10.13
C PRO A 56 -21.90 6.99 -9.20
N ALA A 57 -21.80 6.16 -8.16
CA ALA A 57 -22.88 5.91 -7.19
C ALA A 57 -23.13 7.12 -6.28
N CYS A 58 -22.09 7.79 -5.79
CA CYS A 58 -22.21 9.05 -5.07
C CYS A 58 -22.82 10.14 -5.97
N LEU A 59 -22.41 10.21 -7.24
CA LEU A 59 -23.01 11.09 -8.23
C LEU A 59 -24.49 10.72 -8.47
N LEU A 60 -24.82 9.43 -8.61
CA LEU A 60 -26.19 8.93 -8.76
C LEU A 60 -27.04 9.21 -7.54
N VAL A 61 -26.49 9.11 -6.33
CA VAL A 61 -27.16 9.45 -5.07
C VAL A 61 -27.34 10.95 -4.96
N CYS A 62 -26.36 11.77 -5.36
CA CYS A 62 -26.52 13.22 -5.44
C CYS A 62 -27.58 13.63 -6.48
N VAL A 63 -27.59 12.99 -7.65
CA VAL A 63 -28.55 13.21 -8.74
C VAL A 63 -29.93 12.72 -8.34
N ALA A 64 -30.05 11.54 -7.73
CA ALA A 64 -31.31 10.98 -7.23
C ALA A 64 -31.85 11.78 -6.04
N ALA A 65 -30.99 12.24 -5.12
CA ALA A 65 -31.37 13.18 -4.07
C ALA A 65 -31.83 14.52 -4.66
N ALA A 66 -31.20 14.99 -5.74
CA ALA A 66 -31.62 16.19 -6.48
C ALA A 66 -32.90 15.98 -7.32
N PHE A 67 -33.26 14.75 -7.69
CA PHE A 67 -34.43 14.39 -8.51
C PHE A 67 -35.66 13.97 -7.67
N LEU A 68 -35.48 13.10 -6.68
CA LEU A 68 -36.57 12.65 -5.80
C LEU A 68 -37.03 13.77 -4.86
N TYR A 69 -36.13 14.64 -4.42
CA TYR A 69 -36.49 15.74 -3.52
C TYR A 69 -37.50 16.72 -4.16
N PRO A 70 -37.34 17.21 -5.41
CA PRO A 70 -38.34 18.03 -6.07
C PRO A 70 -39.63 17.28 -6.46
N VAL A 71 -39.53 16.01 -6.89
CA VAL A 71 -40.69 15.20 -7.29
C VAL A 71 -41.60 14.90 -6.08
N LEU A 72 -41.03 14.74 -4.88
CA LEU A 72 -41.76 14.53 -3.64
C LEU A 72 -42.26 15.83 -2.96
N VAL A 73 -41.69 17.01 -3.30
CA VAL A 73 -41.92 18.27 -2.54
C VAL A 73 -42.50 19.43 -3.37
N GLY A 74 -42.63 19.35 -4.70
CA GLY A 74 -43.68 20.10 -5.42
C GLY A 74 -43.28 21.06 -6.55
N ARG A 75 -44.35 21.54 -7.21
CA ARG A 75 -44.48 22.10 -8.57
C ARG A 75 -43.34 23.04 -9.04
N THR A 76 -42.95 22.76 -10.28
CA THR A 76 -41.94 23.31 -11.19
C THR A 76 -41.57 24.80 -11.07
N SER A 77 -40.25 25.08 -11.09
CA SER A 77 -39.68 26.38 -11.48
C SER A 77 -38.48 26.16 -12.42
N ARG A 78 -38.47 26.86 -13.57
CA ARG A 78 -37.50 26.74 -14.70
C ARG A 78 -36.00 26.72 -14.33
N PRO A 79 -35.49 27.40 -13.29
CA PRO A 79 -34.07 27.32 -12.90
C PRO A 79 -33.62 25.91 -12.50
N ARG A 80 -34.55 25.05 -12.06
CA ARG A 80 -34.28 23.69 -11.56
C ARG A 80 -34.10 22.66 -12.68
N LEU A 81 -34.76 22.88 -13.82
CA LEU A 81 -34.60 22.05 -15.02
C LEU A 81 -33.23 22.27 -15.67
N MET A 82 -32.72 23.52 -15.68
CA MET A 82 -31.36 23.80 -16.14
C MET A 82 -30.31 23.11 -15.27
N LEU A 83 -30.45 23.15 -13.95
CA LEU A 83 -29.52 22.47 -13.04
C LEU A 83 -29.53 20.95 -13.23
N ALA A 84 -30.71 20.36 -13.42
CA ALA A 84 -30.85 18.94 -13.74
C ALA A 84 -30.20 18.59 -15.09
N ALA A 85 -30.39 19.41 -16.13
CA ALA A 85 -29.75 19.21 -17.43
C ALA A 85 -28.22 19.31 -17.35
N VAL A 86 -27.69 20.23 -16.54
CA VAL A 86 -26.24 20.37 -16.32
C VAL A 86 -25.66 19.16 -15.58
N LEU A 87 -26.32 18.68 -14.52
CA LEU A 87 -25.85 17.50 -13.75
C LEU A 87 -25.97 16.19 -14.54
N VAL A 88 -27.02 16.03 -15.34
CA VAL A 88 -27.18 14.87 -16.24
C VAL A 88 -26.17 14.93 -17.38
N GLY A 89 -25.99 16.09 -18.02
CA GLY A 89 -24.97 16.28 -19.05
C GLY A 89 -23.57 15.98 -18.49
N PHE A 90 -23.31 16.38 -17.25
CA PHE A 90 -22.08 16.08 -16.53
C PHE A 90 -21.88 14.57 -16.29
N ALA A 91 -22.90 13.87 -15.80
CA ALA A 91 -22.85 12.42 -15.62
C ALA A 91 -22.60 11.67 -16.94
N VAL A 92 -23.24 12.09 -18.03
CA VAL A 92 -23.04 11.51 -19.36
C VAL A 92 -21.63 11.75 -19.88
N LEU A 93 -21.03 12.92 -19.62
CA LEU A 93 -19.67 13.25 -20.06
C LEU A 93 -18.61 12.42 -19.31
N VAL A 94 -18.79 12.22 -18.00
CA VAL A 94 -17.91 11.36 -17.19
C VAL A 94 -18.05 9.89 -17.60
N LEU A 95 -19.29 9.39 -17.69
CA LEU A 95 -19.56 7.99 -18.07
C LEU A 95 -19.11 7.70 -19.51
N GLY A 96 -19.31 8.64 -20.44
CA GLY A 96 -18.84 8.53 -21.82
C GLY A 96 -17.32 8.59 -21.95
N GLY A 97 -16.66 9.49 -21.19
CA GLY A 97 -15.19 9.56 -21.14
C GLY A 97 -14.57 8.26 -20.61
N MET A 98 -15.17 7.68 -19.56
CA MET A 98 -14.78 6.38 -19.03
C MET A 98 -15.03 5.22 -20.00
N ALA A 99 -16.18 5.20 -20.69
CA ALA A 99 -16.50 4.16 -21.66
C ALA A 99 -15.54 4.12 -22.86
N VAL A 100 -14.97 5.27 -23.23
CA VAL A 100 -14.08 5.39 -24.40
C VAL A 100 -12.59 5.27 -24.04
N ARG A 101 -12.16 5.78 -22.88
CA ARG A 101 -10.72 5.87 -22.51
C ARG A 101 -10.35 5.26 -21.17
N GLY A 102 -11.27 4.54 -20.52
CA GLY A 102 -11.00 3.93 -19.22
C GLY A 102 -10.59 4.97 -18.15
N PRO A 103 -9.64 4.64 -17.25
CA PRO A 103 -9.23 5.52 -16.14
C PRO A 103 -8.67 6.89 -16.57
N GLU A 104 -8.03 6.98 -17.73
CA GLU A 104 -7.46 8.24 -18.25
C GLU A 104 -8.55 9.25 -18.69
N GLY A 105 -9.69 8.73 -19.17
CA GLY A 105 -10.86 9.55 -19.53
C GLY A 105 -11.48 10.26 -18.33
N LEU A 106 -11.31 9.70 -17.12
CA LEU A 106 -11.79 10.30 -15.89
C LEU A 106 -10.93 11.50 -15.46
N VAL A 107 -9.60 11.45 -15.60
CA VAL A 107 -8.70 12.56 -15.21
C VAL A 107 -8.99 13.83 -16.03
N LEU A 108 -9.26 13.66 -17.33
CA LEU A 108 -9.67 14.74 -18.23
C LEU A 108 -11.06 15.30 -17.91
N ALA A 109 -11.99 14.44 -17.43
CA ALA A 109 -13.34 14.85 -17.05
C ALA A 109 -13.46 15.38 -15.61
N ALA A 110 -12.55 15.00 -14.70
CA ALA A 110 -12.61 15.27 -13.28
C ALA A 110 -12.16 16.70 -12.89
N ALA A 111 -11.29 17.35 -13.68
CA ALA A 111 -10.85 18.71 -13.35
C ALA A 111 -11.99 19.75 -13.45
N PRO A 112 -12.81 19.79 -14.53
CA PRO A 112 -13.98 20.67 -14.58
C PRO A 112 -15.11 20.21 -13.64
N ALA A 113 -15.22 18.91 -13.39
CA ALA A 113 -16.19 18.28 -12.49
C ALA A 113 -16.08 18.72 -11.04
N LEU A 114 -14.86 18.67 -10.50
CA LEU A 114 -14.57 18.96 -9.11
C LEU A 114 -14.71 20.45 -8.84
N LEU A 115 -14.33 21.30 -9.81
CA LEU A 115 -14.62 22.73 -9.81
C LEU A 115 -16.13 23.00 -9.88
N GLY A 116 -16.87 22.33 -10.77
CA GLY A 116 -18.33 22.49 -10.89
C GLY A 116 -19.10 22.01 -9.65
N GLY A 117 -18.68 20.89 -9.07
CA GLY A 117 -19.23 20.32 -7.85
C GLY A 117 -18.91 21.16 -6.61
N ALA A 118 -17.69 21.69 -6.50
CA ALA A 118 -17.30 22.62 -5.44
C ALA A 118 -18.04 23.96 -5.56
N VAL A 119 -18.21 24.49 -6.78
CA VAL A 119 -18.99 25.72 -7.03
C VAL A 119 -20.47 25.49 -6.71
N ALA A 120 -21.07 24.40 -7.15
CA ALA A 120 -22.46 24.04 -6.83
C ALA A 120 -22.66 23.80 -5.32
N ALA A 121 -21.72 23.12 -4.66
CA ALA A 121 -21.75 22.90 -3.22
C ALA A 121 -21.56 24.21 -2.45
N SER A 122 -20.69 25.12 -2.89
CA SER A 122 -20.50 26.44 -2.26
C SER A 122 -21.76 27.31 -2.35
N TRP A 123 -22.49 27.22 -3.46
CA TRP A 123 -23.80 27.86 -3.65
C TRP A 123 -24.92 27.23 -2.80
N LEU A 124 -24.82 25.92 -2.53
CA LEU A 124 -25.77 25.18 -1.68
C LEU A 124 -25.51 25.41 -0.19
N VAL A 125 -24.26 25.49 0.26
CA VAL A 125 -23.89 25.74 1.67
C VAL A 125 -24.48 27.05 2.19
N ALA A 126 -24.52 28.10 1.36
CA ALA A 126 -25.14 29.38 1.70
C ALA A 126 -26.67 29.29 1.91
N ARG A 127 -27.35 28.26 1.39
CA ARG A 127 -28.81 28.05 1.54
C ARG A 127 -29.20 27.05 2.63
N PHE A 128 -28.24 26.35 3.24
CA PHE A 128 -28.46 25.41 4.35
C PHE A 128 -28.25 26.03 5.74
N VAL A 129 -28.09 27.35 5.82
CA VAL A 129 -27.70 28.10 7.04
C VAL A 129 -28.76 28.08 8.16
N ASP A 130 -30.01 27.65 7.91
CA ASP A 130 -31.10 27.66 8.92
C ASP A 130 -31.37 26.31 9.63
N ARG A 131 -30.36 25.44 9.87
CA ARG A 131 -30.55 24.11 10.52
C ARG A 131 -29.38 23.68 11.46
N PRO A 132 -29.61 22.77 12.43
CA PRO A 132 -28.85 22.67 13.70
C PRO A 132 -27.39 22.24 13.55
N ARG A 133 -26.58 22.55 14.58
CA ARG A 133 -25.11 22.36 14.68
C ARG A 133 -24.56 21.05 14.08
N TRP A 134 -25.25 19.93 14.26
CA TRP A 134 -24.83 18.60 13.78
C TRP A 134 -24.89 18.43 12.25
N SER A 135 -25.78 19.14 11.55
CA SER A 135 -25.87 19.11 10.08
C SER A 135 -24.72 19.87 9.41
N ARG A 136 -24.25 20.95 10.05
CA ARG A 136 -23.06 21.70 9.61
C ARG A 136 -21.79 20.85 9.72
N VAL A 137 -21.65 20.06 10.78
CA VAL A 137 -20.49 19.18 10.99
C VAL A 137 -20.44 18.06 9.94
N GLY A 138 -21.56 17.37 9.67
CA GLY A 138 -21.60 16.29 8.69
C GLY A 138 -21.33 16.74 7.25
N SER A 139 -21.94 17.85 6.82
CA SER A 139 -21.69 18.42 5.49
C SER A 139 -20.26 18.96 5.35
N ALA A 140 -19.71 19.59 6.41
CA ALA A 140 -18.32 20.02 6.41
C ALA A 140 -17.35 18.83 6.32
N ALA A 141 -17.64 17.72 7.03
CA ALA A 141 -16.81 16.51 6.97
C ALA A 141 -16.81 15.86 5.58
N LEU A 142 -17.98 15.77 4.92
CA LEU A 142 -18.07 15.25 3.55
C LEU A 142 -17.37 16.14 2.52
N LEU A 143 -17.50 17.47 2.65
CA LEU A 143 -16.78 18.41 1.81
C LEU A 143 -15.27 18.33 2.01
N LEU A 144 -14.82 18.24 3.26
CA LEU A 144 -13.41 18.06 3.59
C LEU A 144 -12.87 16.75 3.00
N LEU A 145 -13.61 15.65 3.14
CA LEU A 145 -13.21 14.37 2.55
C LEU A 145 -13.13 14.46 1.02
N GLY A 146 -14.13 15.06 0.36
CA GLY A 146 -14.11 15.26 -1.10
C GLY A 146 -12.95 16.14 -1.58
N VAL A 147 -12.62 17.21 -0.85
CA VAL A 147 -11.46 18.06 -1.15
C VAL A 147 -10.15 17.30 -0.95
N LEU A 148 -10.02 16.53 0.14
CA LEU A 148 -8.84 15.71 0.42
C LEU A 148 -8.62 14.66 -0.67
N GLU A 149 -9.69 14.01 -1.12
CA GLU A 149 -9.67 13.05 -2.23
C GLU A 149 -9.22 13.71 -3.55
N ALA A 150 -9.77 14.88 -3.87
CA ALA A 150 -9.42 15.63 -5.07
C ALA A 150 -7.94 16.07 -5.05
N VAL A 151 -7.47 16.61 -3.94
CA VAL A 151 -6.06 17.02 -3.76
C VAL A 151 -5.14 15.81 -3.86
N GLY A 152 -5.50 14.67 -3.26
CA GLY A 152 -4.73 13.43 -3.34
C GLY A 152 -4.56 12.94 -4.79
N VAL A 153 -5.65 12.90 -5.56
CA VAL A 153 -5.62 12.50 -6.99
C VAL A 153 -4.79 13.47 -7.83
N VAL A 154 -5.01 14.79 -7.67
CA VAL A 154 -4.25 15.80 -8.41
C VAL A 154 -2.76 15.69 -8.11
N ARG A 155 -2.40 15.51 -6.84
CA ARG A 155 -1.00 15.30 -6.44
C ARG A 155 -0.42 14.06 -7.10
N ALA A 156 -1.12 12.93 -7.05
CA ALA A 156 -0.63 11.67 -7.62
C ALA A 156 -0.39 11.76 -9.13
N VAL A 157 -1.37 12.27 -9.90
CA VAL A 157 -1.25 12.46 -11.35
C VAL A 157 -0.14 13.45 -11.72
N SER A 158 -0.02 14.55 -10.96
CA SER A 158 1.00 15.57 -11.21
C SER A 158 2.41 15.04 -10.92
N SER A 159 2.56 14.22 -9.87
CA SER A 159 3.85 13.64 -9.48
C SER A 159 4.34 12.55 -10.46
N GLU A 160 3.42 11.78 -11.06
CA GLU A 160 3.77 10.73 -12.02
C GLU A 160 4.37 11.30 -13.31
N ARG A 161 3.84 12.42 -13.80
CA ARG A 161 4.36 13.12 -14.99
C ARG A 161 5.73 13.76 -14.76
N ALA A 162 6.07 14.08 -13.52
CA ALA A 162 7.28 14.81 -13.18
C ALA A 162 8.51 13.90 -13.02
N SER A 163 8.33 12.59 -12.80
CA SER A 163 9.43 11.72 -12.38
C SER A 163 9.19 10.25 -12.78
N PRO A 164 9.37 9.88 -14.07
CA PRO A 164 9.06 8.53 -14.55
C PRO A 164 9.95 7.47 -13.88
N VAL A 165 9.32 6.40 -13.39
CA VAL A 165 9.98 5.35 -12.58
C VAL A 165 11.16 4.68 -13.31
N ARG A 166 11.17 4.66 -14.64
CA ARG A 166 12.24 4.05 -15.46
C ARG A 166 13.60 4.75 -15.34
N GLU A 167 13.63 6.02 -14.92
CA GLU A 167 14.88 6.77 -14.74
C GLU A 167 15.63 6.39 -13.45
N LEU A 168 15.06 5.51 -12.63
CA LEU A 168 15.70 4.97 -11.43
C LEU A 168 16.66 3.81 -11.73
N ALA A 169 16.69 3.30 -12.96
CA ALA A 169 17.61 2.23 -13.34
C ALA A 169 19.05 2.77 -13.39
N ASP A 170 19.98 2.10 -12.70
CA ASP A 170 21.39 2.46 -12.63
C ASP A 170 22.28 1.44 -13.38
N ALA A 171 23.61 1.58 -13.26
CA ALA A 171 24.57 0.75 -13.98
C ALA A 171 24.49 -0.76 -13.62
N GLY A 172 23.83 -1.13 -12.52
CA GLY A 172 23.62 -2.52 -12.10
C GLY A 172 22.24 -3.08 -12.43
N SER A 173 21.31 -2.25 -12.91
CA SER A 173 19.93 -2.65 -13.21
C SER A 173 19.83 -3.63 -14.37
N ARG A 174 19.11 -4.72 -14.12
CA ARG A 174 18.80 -5.79 -15.08
C ARG A 174 17.32 -6.15 -15.01
N PHE A 175 16.82 -6.76 -16.08
CA PHE A 175 15.46 -7.27 -16.15
C PHE A 175 15.47 -8.70 -16.65
N ILE A 176 14.62 -9.55 -16.08
CA ILE A 176 14.36 -10.90 -16.55
C ILE A 176 12.86 -11.15 -16.60
N THR A 177 12.38 -11.80 -17.66
CA THR A 177 11.01 -12.27 -17.74
C THR A 177 10.96 -13.73 -17.29
N LEU A 178 10.19 -14.01 -16.26
CA LEU A 178 10.01 -15.35 -15.72
C LEU A 178 8.97 -16.15 -16.53
N PRO A 179 9.00 -17.49 -16.52
CA PRO A 179 7.97 -18.34 -17.13
C PRO A 179 6.52 -18.01 -16.72
N SER A 180 6.30 -17.53 -15.49
CA SER A 180 5.01 -17.02 -15.00
C SER A 180 4.53 -15.75 -15.72
N GLY A 181 5.37 -15.13 -16.54
CA GLY A 181 5.12 -13.87 -17.23
C GLY A 181 5.48 -12.64 -16.41
N ALA A 182 5.95 -12.80 -15.17
CA ALA A 182 6.43 -11.69 -14.35
C ALA A 182 7.71 -11.10 -14.95
N ARG A 183 7.80 -9.77 -15.05
CA ARG A 183 9.02 -9.08 -15.49
C ARG A 183 9.71 -8.49 -14.27
N ILE A 184 10.80 -9.13 -13.86
CA ILE A 184 11.51 -8.84 -12.63
C ILE A 184 12.69 -7.93 -12.90
N HIS A 185 12.71 -6.77 -12.26
CA HIS A 185 13.89 -5.96 -12.12
C HIS A 185 14.77 -6.51 -10.99
N TYR A 186 16.08 -6.46 -11.20
CA TYR A 186 17.04 -6.73 -10.16
C TYR A 186 18.34 -5.97 -10.41
N VAL A 187 19.05 -5.63 -9.33
CA VAL A 187 20.42 -5.11 -9.39
C VAL A 187 21.39 -6.28 -9.23
N GLU A 188 22.43 -6.31 -10.07
CA GLU A 188 23.51 -7.30 -9.96
C GLU A 188 24.88 -6.64 -10.06
N GLU A 189 25.66 -6.76 -9.00
CA GLU A 189 27.00 -6.18 -8.90
C GLU A 189 28.01 -7.13 -8.22
N GLY A 190 29.28 -7.04 -8.62
CA GLY A 190 30.35 -7.85 -8.05
C GLY A 190 30.40 -9.28 -8.58
N GLN A 191 31.29 -10.09 -8.00
CA GLN A 191 31.54 -11.49 -8.36
C GLN A 191 31.89 -12.30 -7.11
N GLY A 192 31.80 -13.64 -7.19
CA GLY A 192 32.12 -14.54 -6.08
C GLY A 192 30.88 -15.21 -5.48
N GLU A 193 30.93 -15.51 -4.18
CA GLU A 193 29.80 -16.13 -3.47
C GLU A 193 28.56 -15.22 -3.55
N THR A 194 27.38 -15.82 -3.78
CA THR A 194 26.17 -15.06 -4.10
C THR A 194 25.41 -14.64 -2.85
N LEU A 195 25.17 -13.34 -2.72
CA LEU A 195 24.26 -12.72 -1.76
C LEU A 195 22.97 -12.33 -2.49
N LEU A 196 21.85 -12.95 -2.12
CA LEU A 196 20.53 -12.63 -2.67
C LEU A 196 19.75 -11.79 -1.65
N PHE A 197 19.56 -10.52 -1.95
CA PHE A 197 18.90 -9.54 -1.09
C PHE A 197 17.40 -9.47 -1.38
N LEU A 198 16.59 -9.57 -0.33
CA LEU A 198 15.13 -9.70 -0.36
C LEU A 198 14.50 -8.62 0.50
N HIS A 199 13.80 -7.68 -0.12
CA HIS A 199 13.41 -6.43 0.52
C HIS A 199 12.11 -6.49 1.32
N GLY A 200 11.83 -5.44 2.10
CA GLY A 200 10.61 -5.27 2.88
C GLY A 200 9.53 -4.42 2.20
N ASN A 201 8.52 -4.03 2.97
CA ASN A 201 7.49 -3.07 2.60
C ASN A 201 7.56 -1.84 3.53
N PRO A 202 7.54 -0.60 3.00
CA PRO A 202 7.43 -0.19 1.61
C PRO A 202 8.83 0.16 1.06
N ALA A 203 9.49 -0.84 0.48
CA ALA A 203 10.83 -0.68 -0.08
C ALA A 203 10.98 -1.49 -1.37
N TRP A 204 12.19 -1.50 -1.90
CA TRP A 204 12.59 -2.21 -3.12
C TRP A 204 14.12 -2.41 -3.10
N SER A 205 14.72 -2.98 -4.13
CA SER A 205 16.16 -3.28 -4.23
C SER A 205 17.07 -2.12 -3.84
N TYR A 206 16.65 -0.87 -4.06
CA TYR A 206 17.34 0.34 -3.61
C TYR A 206 17.69 0.36 -2.12
N GLN A 207 16.94 -0.37 -1.28
CA GLN A 207 17.21 -0.46 0.15
C GLN A 207 18.58 -1.07 0.47
N TRP A 208 19.12 -1.83 -0.47
CA TRP A 208 20.38 -2.55 -0.31
C TRP A 208 21.58 -1.79 -0.85
N ARG A 209 21.42 -0.57 -1.40
CA ARG A 209 22.48 0.15 -2.13
C ARG A 209 23.79 0.31 -1.34
N GLU A 210 23.71 0.61 -0.05
CA GLU A 210 24.88 0.80 0.80
C GLU A 210 25.57 -0.53 1.13
N LEU A 211 24.77 -1.59 1.36
CA LEU A 211 25.27 -2.94 1.57
C LEU A 211 25.92 -3.48 0.30
N ILE A 212 25.28 -3.33 -0.87
CA ILE A 212 25.85 -3.72 -2.17
C ILE A 212 27.15 -2.98 -2.40
N ARG A 213 27.21 -1.66 -2.19
CA ARG A 213 28.45 -0.87 -2.31
C ARG A 213 29.55 -1.43 -1.40
N GLY A 214 29.22 -1.81 -0.18
CA GLY A 214 30.14 -2.41 0.78
C GLY A 214 30.54 -3.86 0.47
N LEU A 215 29.76 -4.62 -0.30
CA LEU A 215 29.96 -6.07 -0.45
C LEU A 215 30.38 -6.49 -1.87
N ARG A 216 30.07 -5.69 -2.89
CA ARG A 216 30.34 -5.99 -4.31
C ARG A 216 31.81 -6.20 -4.67
N GLY A 217 32.74 -5.77 -3.82
CA GLY A 217 34.18 -5.98 -4.01
C GLY A 217 34.64 -7.43 -3.78
N SER A 218 33.85 -8.24 -3.07
CA SER A 218 34.21 -9.62 -2.69
C SER A 218 33.09 -10.64 -2.96
N TYR A 219 31.87 -10.18 -3.22
CA TYR A 219 30.69 -11.03 -3.35
C TYR A 219 29.85 -10.61 -4.55
N ARG A 220 29.16 -11.59 -5.14
CA ARG A 220 28.14 -11.34 -6.17
C ARG A 220 26.84 -10.94 -5.46
N CYS A 221 26.48 -9.67 -5.54
CA CYS A 221 25.32 -9.09 -4.90
C CYS A 221 24.15 -9.03 -5.89
N ILE A 222 23.04 -9.67 -5.57
CA ILE A 222 21.81 -9.68 -6.39
C ILE A 222 20.65 -9.19 -5.53
N ALA A 223 20.01 -8.09 -5.90
CA ALA A 223 18.84 -7.57 -5.20
C ALA A 223 17.65 -7.46 -6.16
N LEU A 224 16.63 -8.30 -6.00
CA LEU A 224 15.44 -8.23 -6.86
C LEU A 224 14.35 -7.32 -6.29
N ASP A 225 13.52 -6.78 -7.17
CA ASP A 225 12.26 -6.16 -6.81
C ASP A 225 11.13 -7.17 -6.96
N TYR A 226 10.27 -7.31 -5.95
CA TYR A 226 9.07 -8.13 -6.10
C TYR A 226 8.08 -7.54 -7.11
N PRO A 227 7.29 -8.36 -7.83
CA PRO A 227 6.14 -7.90 -8.60
C PRO A 227 5.31 -6.85 -7.87
N GLY A 228 5.14 -5.68 -8.50
CA GLY A 228 4.43 -4.53 -7.93
C GLY A 228 5.33 -3.52 -7.20
N PHE A 229 6.55 -3.90 -6.81
CA PHE A 229 7.53 -3.04 -6.16
C PHE A 229 8.62 -2.56 -7.13
N GLY A 230 9.34 -1.50 -6.74
CA GLY A 230 10.49 -0.98 -7.47
C GLY A 230 10.23 -0.82 -8.97
N LEU A 231 11.00 -1.50 -9.81
CA LEU A 231 10.83 -1.47 -11.27
C LEU A 231 10.22 -2.76 -11.84
N SER A 232 9.81 -3.71 -10.98
CA SER A 232 9.21 -4.98 -11.39
C SER A 232 7.73 -4.84 -11.77
N GLU A 233 7.33 -5.61 -12.78
CA GLU A 233 5.96 -5.66 -13.32
C GLU A 233 5.38 -7.05 -13.07
N ALA A 234 4.16 -7.08 -12.53
CA ALA A 234 3.44 -8.32 -12.27
C ALA A 234 2.72 -8.83 -13.52
N PRO A 235 2.58 -10.15 -13.68
CA PRO A 235 1.77 -10.72 -14.76
C PRO A 235 0.28 -10.44 -14.52
N ALA A 236 -0.52 -10.60 -15.57
CA ALA A 236 -1.96 -10.46 -15.47
C ALA A 236 -2.54 -11.50 -14.49
N GLY A 237 -3.43 -11.06 -13.59
CA GLY A 237 -4.08 -11.92 -12.61
C GLY A 237 -3.25 -12.26 -11.37
N PHE A 238 -2.06 -11.67 -11.21
CA PHE A 238 -1.23 -11.87 -10.02
C PHE A 238 -1.90 -11.35 -8.75
N GLY A 239 -1.98 -12.16 -7.70
CA GLY A 239 -2.66 -11.82 -6.44
C GLY A 239 -1.83 -11.00 -5.46
N PHE A 240 -0.53 -10.85 -5.71
CA PHE A 240 0.45 -10.13 -4.87
C PHE A 240 0.59 -10.68 -3.44
N THR A 241 0.07 -11.89 -3.18
CA THR A 241 0.17 -12.52 -1.88
C THR A 241 1.64 -12.82 -1.54
N PRO A 242 2.04 -12.80 -0.25
CA PRO A 242 3.42 -13.13 0.12
C PRO A 242 3.83 -14.54 -0.36
N ARG A 243 2.87 -15.47 -0.48
CA ARG A 243 3.11 -16.79 -1.06
C ARG A 243 3.47 -16.73 -2.54
N GLU A 244 2.73 -16.00 -3.36
CA GLU A 244 3.04 -15.83 -4.79
C GLU A 244 4.41 -15.16 -4.99
N GLN A 245 4.74 -14.19 -4.14
CA GLN A 245 6.03 -13.49 -4.18
C GLN A 245 7.18 -14.44 -3.82
N SER A 246 6.95 -15.35 -2.88
CA SER A 246 7.88 -16.42 -2.54
C SER A 246 8.11 -17.42 -3.69
N LEU A 247 7.07 -17.71 -4.47
CA LEU A 247 7.20 -18.54 -5.68
C LEU A 247 7.95 -17.80 -6.79
N VAL A 248 7.79 -16.48 -6.90
CA VAL A 248 8.57 -15.65 -7.83
C VAL A 248 10.06 -15.66 -7.48
N VAL A 249 10.41 -15.62 -6.19
CA VAL A 249 11.82 -15.76 -5.76
C VAL A 249 12.39 -17.12 -6.18
N GLU A 250 11.60 -18.19 -6.02
CA GLU A 250 11.99 -19.53 -6.44
C GLU A 250 12.26 -19.61 -7.94
N GLU A 251 11.29 -19.15 -8.75
CA GLU A 251 11.40 -19.12 -10.20
C GLU A 251 12.56 -18.24 -10.68
N PHE A 252 12.76 -17.07 -10.05
CA PHE A 252 13.89 -16.18 -10.32
C PHE A 252 15.24 -16.88 -10.05
N ALA A 253 15.36 -17.56 -8.90
CA ALA A 253 16.58 -18.29 -8.57
C ALA A 253 16.86 -19.43 -9.56
N GLU A 254 15.82 -20.13 -10.04
CA GLU A 254 15.96 -21.15 -11.07
C GLU A 254 16.38 -20.59 -12.43
N GLN A 255 15.75 -19.50 -12.87
CA GLN A 255 16.07 -18.86 -14.15
C GLN A 255 17.50 -18.32 -14.19
N LEU A 256 17.99 -17.77 -13.08
CA LEU A 256 19.40 -17.36 -12.94
C LEU A 256 20.35 -18.50 -12.57
N GLN A 257 19.84 -19.72 -12.47
CA GLN A 257 20.59 -20.93 -12.10
C GLN A 257 21.40 -20.75 -10.81
N LEU A 258 20.82 -20.03 -9.83
CA LEU A 258 21.48 -19.78 -8.57
C LEU A 258 21.65 -21.07 -7.77
N ARG A 259 22.80 -21.17 -7.10
CA ARG A 259 23.21 -22.25 -6.22
C ARG A 259 23.94 -21.65 -5.03
N ASP A 260 23.86 -22.33 -3.89
CA ASP A 260 24.61 -21.95 -2.68
C ASP A 260 24.42 -20.48 -2.26
N VAL A 261 23.22 -19.94 -2.42
CA VAL A 261 22.96 -18.52 -2.13
C VAL A 261 22.96 -18.27 -0.63
N THR A 262 23.53 -17.13 -0.23
CA THR A 262 23.28 -16.56 1.08
C THR A 262 22.12 -15.57 0.96
N LEU A 263 21.00 -15.87 1.62
CA LEU A 263 19.83 -14.99 1.62
C LEU A 263 20.03 -13.85 2.61
N VAL A 264 19.81 -12.61 2.19
CA VAL A 264 19.83 -11.42 3.05
C VAL A 264 18.44 -10.80 3.06
N MET A 265 17.80 -10.83 4.22
CA MET A 265 16.35 -10.60 4.34
C MET A 265 16.03 -9.61 5.46
N GLN A 266 15.09 -8.71 5.20
CA GLN A 266 14.53 -7.80 6.19
C GLN A 266 13.01 -7.67 6.00
N ASP A 267 12.27 -7.45 7.08
CA ASP A 267 10.81 -7.25 7.08
C ASP A 267 10.09 -8.38 6.29
N TRP A 268 9.33 -8.07 5.24
CA TRP A 268 8.63 -9.07 4.41
C TRP A 268 9.56 -9.97 3.61
N GLY A 269 10.81 -9.56 3.40
CA GLY A 269 11.83 -10.37 2.77
C GLY A 269 12.12 -11.66 3.54
N GLY A 270 11.96 -11.64 4.87
CA GLY A 270 12.13 -12.83 5.72
C GLY A 270 11.12 -13.92 5.44
N PRO A 271 9.79 -13.73 5.65
CA PRO A 271 8.83 -14.78 5.38
C PRO A 271 8.81 -15.20 3.89
N ILE A 272 8.95 -14.24 2.97
CA ILE A 272 9.02 -14.52 1.52
C ILE A 272 10.23 -15.41 1.19
N GLY A 273 11.41 -15.02 1.65
CA GLY A 273 12.66 -15.74 1.42
C GLY A 273 12.75 -17.07 2.17
N LEU A 274 12.25 -17.14 3.40
CA LEU A 274 12.20 -18.38 4.19
C LEU A 274 11.18 -19.37 3.64
N GLY A 275 10.07 -18.91 3.05
CA GLY A 275 9.16 -19.78 2.30
C GLY A 275 9.85 -20.42 1.09
N PHE A 276 10.65 -19.64 0.35
CA PHE A 276 11.47 -20.15 -0.75
C PHE A 276 12.52 -21.15 -0.23
N ALA A 277 13.30 -20.75 0.78
CA ALA A 277 14.34 -21.58 1.37
C ALA A 277 13.79 -22.89 1.93
N GLY A 278 12.63 -22.85 2.58
CA GLY A 278 11.97 -24.03 3.12
C GLY A 278 11.51 -25.01 2.04
N ARG A 279 11.14 -24.53 0.84
CA ARG A 279 10.82 -25.39 -0.31
C ARG A 279 12.09 -25.93 -0.99
N ARG A 280 13.11 -25.07 -1.14
CA ARG A 280 14.36 -25.32 -1.88
C ARG A 280 15.62 -25.17 -1.03
N PRO A 281 15.77 -25.93 0.07
CA PRO A 281 16.89 -25.79 1.00
C PRO A 281 18.24 -26.15 0.38
N GLU A 282 18.26 -26.90 -0.72
CA GLU A 282 19.45 -27.24 -1.49
C GLU A 282 20.06 -26.05 -2.24
N LEU A 283 19.30 -24.98 -2.47
CA LEU A 283 19.80 -23.77 -3.13
C LEU A 283 20.39 -22.77 -2.15
N VAL A 284 20.11 -22.92 -0.86
CA VAL A 284 20.45 -21.96 0.19
C VAL A 284 21.63 -22.46 1.00
N LYS A 285 22.69 -21.66 1.09
CA LYS A 285 23.88 -21.97 1.89
C LYS A 285 23.82 -21.36 3.28
N ARG A 286 23.40 -20.09 3.39
CA ARG A 286 23.29 -19.34 4.66
C ARG A 286 22.10 -18.39 4.64
N VAL A 287 21.75 -17.90 5.82
CA VAL A 287 20.70 -16.88 5.97
C VAL A 287 21.21 -15.70 6.80
N VAL A 288 20.81 -14.49 6.42
CA VAL A 288 20.99 -13.25 7.16
C VAL A 288 19.61 -12.64 7.33
N LEU A 289 19.20 -12.43 8.57
CA LEU A 289 17.86 -11.99 8.95
C LEU A 289 17.96 -10.77 9.85
N GLY A 290 17.09 -9.78 9.66
CA GLY A 290 16.94 -8.68 10.62
C GLY A 290 15.56 -8.05 10.54
N SER A 291 15.03 -7.58 11.66
CA SER A 291 13.70 -6.92 11.73
C SER A 291 12.63 -7.68 10.92
N THR A 292 12.46 -8.97 11.19
CA THR A 292 11.58 -9.87 10.41
C THR A 292 10.98 -11.00 11.27
N TRP A 293 10.19 -11.88 10.67
CA TRP A 293 9.47 -12.99 11.30
C TRP A 293 9.14 -14.11 10.29
N ALA A 294 8.66 -15.25 10.78
CA ALA A 294 8.35 -16.41 9.93
C ALA A 294 7.11 -17.22 10.37
N TRP A 295 6.25 -16.65 11.21
CA TRP A 295 5.12 -17.35 11.86
C TRP A 295 3.83 -16.53 11.85
N PRO A 296 2.67 -17.18 12.05
CA PRO A 296 1.40 -16.49 12.21
C PRO A 296 1.47 -15.44 13.32
N THR A 297 0.86 -14.29 13.05
CA THR A 297 0.80 -13.16 14.00
C THR A 297 -0.63 -12.98 14.49
N SER A 298 -0.79 -12.88 15.80
CA SER A 298 -2.11 -12.68 16.42
C SER A 298 -2.53 -11.21 16.36
N THR A 299 -3.81 -10.93 16.17
CA THR A 299 -4.36 -9.55 16.23
C THR A 299 -4.29 -8.91 17.62
N ARG A 300 -3.82 -9.64 18.63
CA ARG A 300 -3.58 -9.15 19.99
C ARG A 300 -2.13 -8.68 20.22
N GLU A 301 -1.23 -8.98 19.29
CA GLU A 301 0.17 -8.58 19.37
C GLU A 301 0.37 -7.21 18.68
N PRO A 302 1.40 -6.43 19.04
CA PRO A 302 1.65 -5.12 18.44
C PRO A 302 1.64 -5.12 16.90
N ARG A 303 2.33 -6.08 16.26
CA ARG A 303 2.32 -6.24 14.79
C ARG A 303 0.93 -6.56 14.23
N GLY A 304 0.14 -7.37 14.92
CA GLY A 304 -1.22 -7.70 14.49
C GLY A 304 -2.21 -6.55 14.65
N ILE A 305 -2.05 -5.71 15.68
CA ILE A 305 -2.83 -4.47 15.83
C ILE A 305 -2.48 -3.51 14.69
N PHE A 306 -1.19 -3.33 14.42
CA PHE A 306 -0.71 -2.54 13.29
C PHE A 306 -1.27 -3.04 11.95
N SER A 307 -1.26 -4.36 11.70
CA SER A 307 -1.86 -5.00 10.53
C SER A 307 -3.32 -4.56 10.30
N VAL A 308 -4.14 -4.59 11.35
CA VAL A 308 -5.57 -4.25 11.26
C VAL A 308 -5.77 -2.76 10.93
N ILE A 309 -4.94 -1.88 11.49
CA ILE A 309 -5.06 -0.42 11.28
C ILE A 309 -4.51 -0.04 9.90
N ALA A 310 -3.26 -0.42 9.62
CA ALA A 310 -2.54 -0.04 8.40
C ALA A 310 -2.99 -0.80 7.16
N GLY A 311 -3.39 -2.07 7.31
CA GLY A 311 -3.99 -2.89 6.24
C GLY A 311 -5.51 -2.75 6.15
N GLY A 312 -6.10 -1.92 7.01
CA GLY A 312 -7.52 -1.60 7.00
C GLY A 312 -7.85 -0.43 6.07
N PRO A 313 -9.14 -0.07 5.97
CA PRO A 313 -9.61 1.02 5.10
C PRO A 313 -8.92 2.37 5.34
N VAL A 314 -8.51 2.65 6.58
CA VAL A 314 -7.85 3.91 6.95
C VAL A 314 -6.44 3.96 6.39
N GLY A 315 -5.63 2.90 6.59
CA GLY A 315 -4.27 2.87 6.05
C GLY A 315 -4.25 2.85 4.53
N GLU A 316 -5.19 2.13 3.91
CA GLU A 316 -5.38 2.15 2.46
C GLU A 316 -5.73 3.55 1.94
N PHE A 317 -6.68 4.24 2.58
CA PHE A 317 -7.04 5.62 2.23
C PHE A 317 -5.84 6.57 2.32
N LEU A 318 -5.05 6.48 3.39
CA LEU A 318 -3.87 7.32 3.59
C LEU A 318 -2.79 7.03 2.55
N GLN A 319 -2.58 5.76 2.22
CA GLN A 319 -1.58 5.36 1.23
C GLN A 319 -1.97 5.82 -0.18
N LEU A 320 -3.19 5.54 -0.62
CA LEU A 320 -3.62 5.87 -1.99
C LEU A 320 -3.61 7.39 -2.23
N ASN A 321 -4.07 8.18 -1.25
CA ASN A 321 -4.22 9.62 -1.42
C ASN A 321 -2.95 10.42 -1.12
N PHE A 322 -2.16 9.99 -0.14
CA PHE A 322 -1.05 10.79 0.38
C PHE A 322 0.30 10.08 0.34
N ASN A 323 0.37 8.87 -0.22
CA ASN A 323 1.53 7.99 -0.07
C ASN A 323 1.90 7.82 1.43
N GLY A 324 0.87 7.89 2.28
CA GLY A 324 1.03 8.16 3.70
C GLY A 324 1.69 7.01 4.44
N PHE A 325 1.36 5.76 4.10
CA PHE A 325 1.99 4.60 4.71
C PHE A 325 3.47 4.53 4.31
N ALA A 326 3.78 4.69 3.01
CA ALA A 326 5.14 4.60 2.54
C ALA A 326 6.05 5.69 3.13
N SER A 327 5.61 6.94 3.05
CA SER A 327 6.37 8.07 3.59
C SER A 327 6.50 8.01 5.11
N PHE A 328 5.40 7.76 5.83
CA PHE A 328 5.43 7.73 7.29
C PHE A 328 6.25 6.55 7.81
N GLY A 329 6.06 5.35 7.22
CA GLY A 329 6.78 4.14 7.61
C GLY A 329 8.29 4.30 7.46
N LEU A 330 8.77 4.79 6.31
CA LEU A 330 10.19 5.02 6.08
C LEU A 330 10.77 6.07 7.04
N GLN A 331 10.11 7.22 7.20
CA GLN A 331 10.61 8.30 8.05
C GLN A 331 10.64 7.97 9.53
N ASN A 332 9.71 7.13 10.02
CA ASN A 332 9.64 6.74 11.43
C ASN A 332 10.33 5.39 11.71
N GLY A 333 10.78 4.70 10.66
CA GLY A 333 11.50 3.43 10.76
C GLY A 333 13.02 3.59 10.74
N VAL A 334 13.54 4.82 10.76
CA VAL A 334 14.97 5.16 10.87
C VAL A 334 15.21 5.99 12.12
N VAL A 335 16.45 6.03 12.61
CA VAL A 335 16.86 6.90 13.73
C VAL A 335 17.20 8.30 13.23
N HIS A 336 17.87 8.38 12.07
CA HIS A 336 18.24 9.64 11.46
C HIS A 336 17.40 9.92 10.22
N ALA A 337 16.95 11.18 10.07
CA ALA A 337 16.16 11.57 8.91
C ALA A 337 16.96 11.32 7.62
N LEU A 338 16.33 10.61 6.68
CA LEU A 338 16.93 10.31 5.39
C LEU A 338 17.17 11.62 4.59
N PRO A 339 18.28 11.71 3.85
CA PRO A 339 18.46 12.74 2.84
C PRO A 339 17.26 12.78 1.87
N ALA A 340 16.93 13.97 1.37
CA ALA A 340 15.72 14.18 0.57
C ALA A 340 15.72 13.36 -0.74
N ASP A 341 16.87 13.26 -1.39
CA ASP A 341 17.10 12.48 -2.61
C ASP A 341 16.97 10.96 -2.36
N VAL A 342 17.46 10.48 -1.22
CA VAL A 342 17.29 9.08 -0.79
C VAL A 342 15.82 8.78 -0.53
N LEU A 343 15.12 9.63 0.24
CA LEU A 343 13.70 9.47 0.51
C LEU A 343 12.87 9.51 -0.78
N GLU A 344 13.17 10.43 -1.69
CA GLU A 344 12.51 10.51 -2.99
C GLU A 344 12.70 9.21 -3.77
N SER A 345 13.91 8.65 -3.79
CA SER A 345 14.22 7.39 -4.48
C SER A 345 13.41 6.22 -3.94
N TYR A 346 13.20 6.15 -2.63
CA TYR A 346 12.31 5.16 -2.03
C TYR A 346 10.84 5.33 -2.42
N LEU A 347 10.35 6.57 -2.43
CA LEU A 347 8.93 6.86 -2.60
C LEU A 347 8.48 6.87 -4.05
N ARG A 348 9.39 7.09 -5.01
CA ARG A 348 9.10 7.24 -6.43
C ARG A 348 8.37 6.04 -7.06
N PRO A 349 8.67 4.77 -6.74
CA PRO A 349 7.87 3.63 -7.23
C PRO A 349 6.41 3.64 -6.74
N PHE A 350 6.12 4.30 -5.62
CA PHE A 350 4.79 4.46 -5.05
C PHE A 350 4.16 5.82 -5.41
N VAL A 351 4.74 6.58 -6.33
CA VAL A 351 4.13 7.80 -6.83
C VAL A 351 2.93 7.52 -7.75
N PRO A 352 3.00 6.60 -8.73
CA PRO A 352 1.86 6.31 -9.61
C PRO A 352 0.70 5.65 -8.85
N VAL A 353 -0.53 6.07 -9.13
CA VAL A 353 -1.73 5.65 -8.36
C VAL A 353 -1.95 4.15 -8.42
N GLU A 354 -1.73 3.57 -9.59
CA GLU A 354 -1.86 2.15 -9.88
C GLU A 354 -0.82 1.28 -9.18
N ARG A 355 0.26 1.87 -8.65
CA ARG A 355 1.32 1.17 -7.91
C ARG A 355 1.25 1.40 -6.40
N ARG A 356 0.60 2.47 -5.94
CA ARG A 356 0.47 2.82 -4.50
C ARG A 356 -0.16 1.74 -3.66
N GLY A 357 -1.13 1.01 -4.21
CA GLY A 357 -1.94 0.06 -3.47
C GLY A 357 -1.12 -1.05 -2.80
N ILE A 358 0.05 -1.39 -3.37
CA ILE A 358 0.86 -2.49 -2.83
C ILE A 358 1.40 -2.20 -1.43
N ALA A 359 1.77 -0.95 -1.17
CA ALA A 359 2.31 -0.55 0.12
C ALA A 359 1.27 -0.65 1.26
N ALA A 360 -0.02 -0.48 0.94
CA ALA A 360 -1.14 -0.66 1.88
C ALA A 360 -1.65 -2.10 1.95
N PHE A 361 -1.42 -2.90 0.91
CA PHE A 361 -1.86 -4.30 0.87
C PHE A 361 -1.09 -5.15 1.88
N TYR A 362 0.24 -4.98 1.93
CA TYR A 362 1.13 -5.83 2.73
C TYR A 362 0.90 -5.77 4.25
N PRO A 363 0.66 -4.59 4.88
CA PRO A 363 0.33 -4.55 6.29
C PRO A 363 -0.84 -5.48 6.65
N GLY A 364 -1.88 -5.55 5.83
CA GLY A 364 -3.03 -6.44 6.08
C GLY A 364 -2.69 -7.93 5.95
N GLN A 365 -1.65 -8.28 5.17
CA GLN A 365 -1.23 -9.66 4.99
C GLN A 365 -0.56 -10.25 6.24
N ILE A 366 -0.08 -9.43 7.19
CA ILE A 366 0.53 -9.89 8.44
C ILE A 366 -0.41 -10.85 9.19
N THR A 367 -1.71 -10.52 9.23
CA THR A 367 -2.74 -11.34 9.90
C THR A 367 -3.58 -12.16 8.92
N ALA A 368 -3.68 -11.74 7.65
CA ALA A 368 -4.50 -12.44 6.66
C ALA A 368 -3.80 -13.69 6.07
N ALA A 369 -2.48 -13.66 5.88
CA ALA A 369 -1.73 -14.73 5.23
C ALA A 369 -1.37 -15.89 6.19
N THR A 370 -2.25 -16.21 7.15
CA THR A 370 -2.01 -17.21 8.21
C THR A 370 -1.59 -18.57 7.64
N ALA A 371 -2.27 -19.07 6.61
CA ALA A 371 -1.94 -20.35 5.98
C ALA A 371 -0.53 -20.37 5.36
N TYR A 372 -0.12 -19.24 4.78
CA TYR A 372 1.24 -19.11 4.23
C TYR A 372 2.28 -19.08 5.35
N PHE A 373 2.03 -18.37 6.45
CA PHE A 373 2.96 -18.40 7.58
C PHE A 373 3.07 -19.77 8.23
N GLN A 374 1.99 -20.56 8.26
CA GLN A 374 2.03 -21.96 8.69
C GLN A 374 2.90 -22.82 7.75
N GLU A 375 2.80 -22.60 6.43
CA GLU A 375 3.68 -23.25 5.45
C GLU A 375 5.15 -22.88 5.70
N VAL A 376 5.45 -21.59 5.86
CA VAL A 376 6.81 -21.10 6.13
C VAL A 376 7.36 -21.73 7.41
N GLU A 377 6.60 -21.67 8.50
CA GLU A 377 6.99 -22.21 9.80
C GLU A 377 7.27 -23.73 9.73
N ALA A 378 6.41 -24.49 9.05
CA ALA A 378 6.60 -25.92 8.85
C ALA A 378 7.85 -26.26 8.01
N GLY A 379 8.32 -25.33 7.17
CA GLY A 379 9.54 -25.48 6.37
C GLY A 379 10.82 -25.16 7.13
N LEU A 380 10.77 -24.39 8.22
CA LEU A 380 11.96 -23.94 8.97
C LEU A 380 12.88 -25.06 9.47
N PRO A 381 12.39 -26.23 9.95
CA PRO A 381 13.28 -27.32 10.36
C PRO A 381 14.21 -27.81 9.25
N ARG A 382 13.84 -27.66 7.97
CA ARG A 382 14.70 -28.01 6.82
C ARG A 382 15.91 -27.09 6.68
N LEU A 383 15.93 -25.97 7.41
CA LEU A 383 16.99 -24.96 7.39
C LEU A 383 17.84 -24.97 8.68
N ALA A 384 17.57 -25.86 9.63
CA ALA A 384 18.24 -25.87 10.94
C ALA A 384 19.77 -26.04 10.85
N ASP A 385 20.27 -26.72 9.81
CA ASP A 385 21.69 -26.94 9.61
C ASP A 385 22.44 -25.74 8.98
N LYS A 386 21.70 -24.74 8.48
CA LYS A 386 22.27 -23.56 7.83
C LYS A 386 22.87 -22.62 8.88
N GLU A 387 24.00 -22.00 8.53
CA GLU A 387 24.56 -20.91 9.33
C GLU A 387 23.68 -19.67 9.19
N ALA A 388 23.48 -18.96 10.30
CA ALA A 388 22.63 -17.77 10.34
C ALA A 388 23.33 -16.56 10.96
N LEU A 389 23.14 -15.38 10.39
CA LEU A 389 23.47 -14.10 11.02
C LEU A 389 22.16 -13.34 11.31
N LEU A 390 21.91 -13.06 12.58
CA LEU A 390 20.68 -12.40 13.04
C LEU A 390 21.01 -10.98 13.49
N PHE A 391 20.29 -9.99 12.98
CA PHE A 391 20.35 -8.61 13.43
C PHE A 391 19.10 -8.26 14.24
N TRP A 392 19.31 -7.70 15.44
CA TRP A 392 18.24 -7.19 16.27
C TRP A 392 18.37 -5.67 16.44
N ALA A 393 17.50 -4.92 15.75
CA ALA A 393 17.37 -3.48 15.92
C ALA A 393 16.60 -3.18 17.21
N HIS A 394 17.26 -2.55 18.19
CA HIS A 394 16.66 -2.40 19.53
C HIS A 394 15.51 -1.38 19.56
N LEU A 395 15.47 -0.44 18.62
CA LEU A 395 14.44 0.60 18.56
C LEU A 395 13.25 0.20 17.68
N ASP A 396 13.34 -0.95 17.00
CA ASP A 396 12.26 -1.48 16.18
C ASP A 396 11.13 -2.04 17.06
N GLN A 397 10.03 -1.28 17.15
CA GLN A 397 8.84 -1.69 17.90
C GLN A 397 7.98 -2.72 17.16
N GLY A 398 8.19 -2.89 15.85
CA GLY A 398 7.53 -3.91 15.06
C GLY A 398 8.05 -5.29 15.41
N PHE A 399 9.36 -5.45 15.58
CA PHE A 399 9.99 -6.77 15.69
C PHE A 399 10.58 -6.99 17.08
N PRO A 400 9.78 -7.48 18.05
CA PRO A 400 10.25 -7.68 19.41
C PRO A 400 11.38 -8.71 19.48
N ARG A 401 12.19 -8.63 20.53
CA ARG A 401 13.27 -9.58 20.82
C ARG A 401 12.80 -11.04 20.79
N SER A 402 11.56 -11.32 21.18
CA SER A 402 10.97 -12.66 21.12
C SER A 402 10.99 -13.28 19.72
N ASP A 403 10.93 -12.46 18.67
CA ASP A 403 11.05 -12.93 17.30
C ASP A 403 12.48 -13.37 16.99
N THR A 404 13.47 -12.60 17.44
CA THR A 404 14.90 -12.96 17.32
C THR A 404 15.19 -14.25 18.10
N GLU A 405 14.72 -14.36 19.34
CA GLU A 405 14.89 -15.56 20.19
C GLU A 405 14.27 -16.82 19.57
N ARG A 406 13.20 -16.67 18.78
CA ARG A 406 12.62 -17.79 18.03
C ARG A 406 13.49 -18.19 16.85
N PHE A 407 14.08 -17.23 16.13
CA PHE A 407 15.06 -17.54 15.10
C PHE A 407 16.33 -18.18 15.65
N GLU A 408 16.81 -17.77 16.82
CA GLU A 408 17.96 -18.39 17.51
C GLU A 408 17.72 -19.88 17.78
N LYS A 409 16.47 -20.27 18.08
CA LYS A 409 16.06 -21.68 18.24
C LYS A 409 15.96 -22.42 16.91
N VAL A 410 15.50 -21.75 15.86
CA VAL A 410 15.39 -22.32 14.50
C VAL A 410 16.78 -22.57 13.91
N PHE A 411 17.73 -21.67 14.14
CA PHE A 411 19.09 -21.73 13.62
C PHE A 411 20.08 -21.93 14.76
N PRO A 412 20.35 -23.16 15.22
CA PRO A 412 21.30 -23.41 16.29
C PRO A 412 22.74 -22.95 15.96
N LYS A 413 23.09 -22.81 14.67
CA LYS A 413 24.37 -22.26 14.19
C LYS A 413 24.25 -20.77 13.86
N HIS A 414 23.66 -19.99 14.76
CA HIS A 414 23.50 -18.55 14.56
C HIS A 414 24.60 -17.73 15.23
N ARG A 415 24.79 -16.51 14.73
CA ARG A 415 25.38 -15.40 15.47
C ARG A 415 24.36 -14.27 15.51
N THR A 416 24.06 -13.75 16.70
CA THR A 416 23.15 -12.60 16.87
C THR A 416 23.94 -11.33 17.14
N VAL A 417 23.61 -10.25 16.43
CA VAL A 417 24.18 -8.91 16.57
C VAL A 417 23.08 -7.94 16.97
N GLY A 418 23.22 -7.34 18.16
CA GLY A 418 22.34 -6.26 18.62
C GLY A 418 22.76 -4.91 18.01
N LEU A 419 21.78 -4.14 17.56
CA LEU A 419 21.94 -2.81 16.98
C LEU A 419 21.19 -1.79 17.86
N PRO A 420 21.83 -1.23 18.90
CA PRO A 420 21.16 -0.37 19.88
C PRO A 420 20.72 0.98 19.31
N ASN A 421 21.38 1.45 18.26
CA ASN A 421 21.11 2.74 17.62
C ASN A 421 20.46 2.57 16.24
N ALA A 422 19.69 1.50 16.05
CA ALA A 422 19.01 1.23 14.79
C ALA A 422 17.53 0.95 15.02
N ASN A 423 16.71 1.41 14.07
CA ASN A 423 15.29 1.17 14.00
C ASN A 423 14.98 0.19 12.84
N HIS A 424 13.73 0.10 12.40
CA HIS A 424 13.24 -0.89 11.46
C HIS A 424 14.05 -1.02 10.14
N PHE A 425 14.41 0.11 9.54
CA PHE A 425 15.29 0.19 8.37
C PHE A 425 16.76 0.28 8.81
N PHE A 426 17.20 -0.67 9.64
CA PHE A 426 18.51 -0.62 10.33
C PHE A 426 19.71 -0.48 9.39
N PHE A 427 19.58 -0.89 8.13
CA PHE A 427 20.61 -0.72 7.11
C PHE A 427 20.81 0.74 6.68
N GLU A 428 19.86 1.64 6.93
CA GLU A 428 20.06 3.09 6.77
C GLU A 428 20.76 3.71 8.00
N ASP A 429 20.52 3.15 9.19
CA ASP A 429 21.09 3.68 10.44
C ASP A 429 22.53 3.19 10.69
N THR A 430 22.82 1.93 10.33
CA THR A 430 24.09 1.25 10.71
C THR A 430 24.73 0.47 9.57
N ALA A 431 24.62 0.96 8.32
CA ALA A 431 25.13 0.31 7.11
C ALA A 431 26.56 -0.25 7.25
N GLU A 432 27.50 0.56 7.75
CA GLU A 432 28.91 0.17 7.88
C GLU A 432 29.09 -1.02 8.84
N GLN A 433 28.37 -1.01 9.96
CA GLN A 433 28.38 -2.10 10.93
C GLN A 433 27.79 -3.36 10.29
N VAL A 434 26.63 -3.27 9.63
CA VAL A 434 25.99 -4.40 8.96
C VAL A 434 26.92 -5.01 7.90
N VAL A 435 27.57 -4.19 7.08
CA VAL A 435 28.55 -4.65 6.08
C VAL A 435 29.74 -5.36 6.74
N ALA A 436 30.29 -4.80 7.81
CA ALA A 436 31.40 -5.41 8.54
C ALA A 436 31.02 -6.78 9.11
N GLU A 437 29.82 -6.88 9.69
CA GLU A 437 29.32 -8.14 10.26
C GLU A 437 29.02 -9.19 9.19
N VAL A 438 28.45 -8.79 8.05
CA VAL A 438 28.26 -9.71 6.90
C VAL A 438 29.61 -10.20 6.37
N ARG A 439 30.61 -9.33 6.24
CA ARG A 439 31.97 -9.74 5.82
C ARG A 439 32.64 -10.68 6.81
N ALA A 440 32.42 -10.49 8.11
CA ALA A 440 32.97 -11.37 9.14
C ALA A 440 32.28 -12.74 9.18
N PHE A 441 30.98 -12.77 8.85
CA PHE A 441 30.18 -13.98 8.78
C PHE A 441 30.46 -14.80 7.51
N MET A 442 30.68 -14.12 6.39
CA MET A 442 31.01 -14.75 5.12
C MET A 442 32.49 -15.17 5.08
N PRO A 443 32.83 -16.34 4.52
CA PRO A 443 34.22 -16.77 4.40
C PRO A 443 35.03 -15.75 3.59
N ALA A 444 36.32 -15.62 3.91
CA ALA A 444 37.23 -14.75 3.17
C ALA A 444 37.27 -15.21 1.70
N ALA A 445 36.87 -14.32 0.79
CA ALA A 445 36.98 -14.56 -0.64
C ALA A 445 38.43 -14.94 -0.96
N HIS A 446 38.64 -16.17 -1.43
CA HIS A 446 39.94 -16.56 -1.96
C HIS A 446 40.17 -15.68 -3.21
N ARG A 447 41.15 -14.79 -3.12
CA ARG A 447 41.56 -13.92 -4.23
C ARG A 447 42.19 -14.73 -5.35
#